data_AF-A0A378ALX9-F1
#
_entry.id   AF-A0A378ALX9-F1
#
_cell.length_a   1.000
_cell.length_b   1.000
_cell.length_c   1.000
_cell.angle_alpha   90.00
_cell.angle_beta   90.00
_cell.angle_gamma   90.00
#
_symmetry.space_group_name_H-M   'P 1'
#
loop_
_entity.id
_entity.type
_entity.pdbx_description
1 polymer ?
#
loop_
_entity_poly.entity_id
_entity_poly.type
_entity_poly.pdbx_seq_one_letter_code
_entity_poly.pdbx_strand_id
1 'polypeptide(L)'
;MQQRTVLERLITRLVALTSQQNAEVWACVKHDLGLKGDSPLLACHFNAAEASLNQRLAAAQDNHHHRQTLAQLSDLLGQGNNRQAVSDYIRQHYGQTALHALSQTQLETILHLLQHGQLSIPQPQQRRRPCARCCQPSIIRSISW
;
A
#
# COMPACT_ATOMS: atom_id res chain seq x y z
N MET A 1 -19.77 13.85 33.70
CA MET A 1 -18.97 12.61 33.75
C MET A 1 -18.87 11.90 32.39
N GLN A 2 -19.94 11.79 31.59
CA GLN A 2 -19.96 11.00 30.34
C GLN A 2 -18.90 11.37 29.29
N GLN A 3 -18.64 12.67 29.10
CA GLN A 3 -17.76 13.19 28.04
C GLN A 3 -16.29 12.77 28.23
N ARG A 4 -15.82 12.69 29.49
CA ARG A 4 -14.47 12.20 29.79
C ARG A 4 -14.28 10.75 29.35
N THR A 5 -15.28 9.91 29.61
CA THR A 5 -15.25 8.49 29.27
C THR A 5 -15.23 8.23 27.76
N VAL A 6 -15.89 9.09 26.96
CA VAL A 6 -15.88 8.97 25.49
C VAL A 6 -14.48 9.24 24.93
N LEU A 7 -13.82 10.32 25.38
CA LEU A 7 -12.46 10.65 24.97
C LEU A 7 -11.49 9.52 25.32
N GLU A 8 -11.55 9.00 26.55
CA GLU A 8 -10.68 7.90 26.98
C GLU A 8 -10.88 6.63 26.15
N ARG A 9 -12.13 6.30 25.80
CA ARG A 9 -12.44 5.17 24.90
C ARG A 9 -11.86 5.38 23.50
N LEU A 10 -12.03 6.58 22.93
CA LEU A 10 -11.49 6.92 21.61
C LEU A 10 -9.97 6.83 21.60
N ILE A 11 -9.32 7.38 22.61
CA ILE A 11 -7.85 7.35 22.74
C ILE A 11 -7.37 5.91 22.88
N THR A 12 -8.00 5.11 23.76
CA THR A 12 -7.62 3.70 23.94
C THR A 12 -7.72 2.92 22.63
N ARG A 13 -8.78 3.14 21.85
CA ARG A 13 -8.97 2.50 20.55
C ARG A 13 -7.93 2.96 19.54
N LEU A 14 -7.59 4.25 19.55
CA LEU A 14 -6.59 4.83 18.66
C LEU A 14 -5.18 4.34 18.98
N VAL A 15 -4.83 4.28 20.27
CA VAL A 15 -3.57 3.72 20.78
C VAL A 15 -3.45 2.24 20.41
N ALA A 16 -4.52 1.46 20.53
CA ALA A 16 -4.52 0.06 20.12
C ALA A 16 -4.29 -0.12 18.59
N LEU A 17 -4.84 0.77 17.76
CA LEU A 17 -4.71 0.70 16.31
C LEU A 17 -3.37 1.24 15.79
N THR A 18 -2.84 2.29 16.41
CA THR A 18 -1.63 3.01 15.94
C THR A 18 -0.37 2.66 16.73
N SER A 19 -0.50 1.95 17.85
CA SER A 19 0.57 1.74 18.84
C SER A 19 1.22 3.04 19.35
N GLN A 20 0.55 4.19 19.22
CA GLN A 20 1.02 5.47 19.77
C GLN A 20 0.77 5.56 21.27
N GLN A 21 1.53 6.37 22.00
CA GLN A 21 1.25 6.60 23.43
C GLN A 21 0.07 7.55 23.64
N ASN A 22 -0.74 7.31 24.68
CA ASN A 22 -1.83 8.23 25.07
C ASN A 22 -1.34 9.69 25.18
N ALA A 23 -0.12 9.90 25.70
CA ALA A 23 0.49 11.22 25.83
C ALA A 23 0.71 11.91 24.48
N GLU A 24 1.15 11.17 23.46
CA GLU A 24 1.35 11.70 22.10
C GLU A 24 0.02 12.03 21.43
N VAL A 25 -0.99 11.15 21.61
CA VAL A 25 -2.35 11.39 21.11
C VAL A 25 -2.92 12.66 21.72
N TRP A 26 -2.78 12.85 23.03
CA TRP A 26 -3.19 14.07 23.71
C TRP A 26 -2.40 15.31 23.26
N ALA A 27 -1.09 15.20 23.09
CA ALA A 27 -0.26 16.30 22.60
C ALA A 27 -0.69 16.75 21.19
N CYS A 28 -1.00 15.80 20.31
CA CYS A 28 -1.53 16.09 18.98
C CYS A 28 -2.91 16.74 19.02
N VAL A 29 -3.82 16.26 19.88
CA VAL A 29 -5.15 16.87 20.05
C VAL A 29 -5.03 18.30 20.56
N LYS A 30 -4.16 18.55 21.55
CA LYS A 30 -3.90 19.90 22.05
C LYS A 30 -3.34 20.81 20.94
N HIS A 31 -2.47 20.30 20.08
CA HIS A 31 -1.93 21.03 18.94
C HIS A 31 -3.03 21.39 17.92
N ASP A 32 -3.91 20.44 17.59
CA ASP A 32 -5.04 20.65 16.66
C ASP A 32 -6.03 21.71 17.19
N LEU A 33 -6.19 21.76 18.51
CA LEU A 33 -6.98 22.77 19.22
C LEU A 33 -6.28 24.13 19.33
N GLY A 34 -5.02 24.26 18.90
CA GLY A 34 -4.21 25.47 19.06
C GLY A 34 -3.87 25.79 20.51
N LEU A 35 -4.02 24.83 21.44
CA LEU A 35 -3.75 25.02 22.85
C LEU A 35 -2.25 24.85 23.12
N LYS A 36 -1.61 25.91 23.62
CA LYS A 36 -0.21 25.84 24.07
C LYS A 36 -0.12 25.02 25.36
N GLY A 37 0.39 23.79 25.25
CA GLY A 37 1.02 22.94 26.29
C GLY A 37 0.23 22.65 27.56
N ASP A 38 -0.06 23.69 28.33
CA ASP A 38 -0.51 23.66 29.73
C ASP A 38 -1.91 24.26 29.96
N SER A 39 -2.59 24.74 28.91
CA SER A 39 -3.94 25.28 29.09
C SER A 39 -4.90 24.16 29.53
N PRO A 40 -5.62 24.32 30.65
CA PRO A 40 -6.57 23.30 31.10
C PRO A 40 -7.65 23.11 30.04
N LEU A 41 -7.94 21.83 29.73
CA LEU A 41 -9.03 21.48 28.82
C LEU A 41 -10.36 21.93 29.44
N LEU A 42 -10.84 23.09 29.01
CA LEU A 42 -12.17 23.61 29.32
C LEU A 42 -13.26 22.75 28.66
N ALA A 43 -14.45 22.73 29.26
CA ALA A 43 -15.62 21.99 28.79
C ALA A 43 -15.95 22.25 27.29
N CYS A 44 -15.66 23.44 26.77
CA CYS A 44 -15.89 23.78 25.36
C CYS A 44 -14.93 23.05 24.40
N HIS A 45 -13.75 22.66 24.87
CA HIS A 45 -12.76 21.96 24.04
C HIS A 45 -13.04 20.46 23.93
N PHE A 46 -13.97 19.90 24.71
CA PHE A 46 -14.30 18.48 24.65
C PHE A 46 -14.87 18.09 23.28
N ASN A 47 -15.75 18.90 22.72
CA ASN A 47 -16.36 18.63 21.42
C ASN A 47 -15.31 18.69 20.29
N ALA A 48 -14.40 19.66 20.37
CA ALA A 48 -13.33 19.80 19.41
C ALA A 48 -12.27 18.68 19.57
N ALA A 49 -11.90 18.31 20.80
CA ALA A 49 -11.02 17.18 21.08
C ALA A 49 -11.59 15.86 20.55
N GLU A 50 -12.89 15.64 20.72
CA GLU A 50 -13.59 14.48 20.18
C GLU A 50 -13.54 14.45 18.65
N ALA A 51 -13.76 15.59 17.99
CA ALA A 51 -13.65 15.70 16.53
C ALA A 51 -12.21 15.39 16.04
N SER A 52 -11.18 15.96 16.68
CA SER A 52 -9.78 15.70 16.32
C SER A 52 -9.41 14.22 16.53
N LEU A 53 -9.89 13.59 17.60
CA LEU A 53 -9.70 12.16 17.85
C LEU A 53 -10.43 11.29 16.82
N ASN A 54 -11.68 11.60 16.49
CA ASN A 54 -12.43 10.87 15.47
C ASN A 54 -11.77 10.97 14.09
N GLN A 55 -11.31 12.16 13.71
CA GLN A 55 -10.58 12.37 12.45
C GLN A 55 -9.30 11.54 12.41
N ARG A 56 -8.54 11.52 13.50
CA ARG A 56 -7.32 10.71 13.60
C ARG A 56 -7.64 9.21 13.62
N LEU A 57 -8.72 8.81 14.27
CA LEU A 57 -9.17 7.42 14.29
C LEU A 57 -9.55 6.96 12.89
N ALA A 58 -10.28 7.79 12.13
CA ALA A 58 -10.59 7.52 10.73
C ALA A 58 -9.32 7.41 9.87
N ALA A 59 -8.38 8.36 9.99
CA ALA A 59 -7.11 8.32 9.26
C ALA A 59 -6.23 7.11 9.64
N ALA A 60 -6.22 6.73 10.92
CA ALA A 60 -5.50 5.55 11.41
C ALA A 60 -6.12 4.26 10.88
N GLN A 61 -7.45 4.16 10.89
CA GLN A 61 -8.18 3.02 10.32
C GLN A 61 -7.93 2.91 8.82
N ASP A 62 -7.96 4.03 8.10
CA ASP A 62 -7.67 4.08 6.67
C ASP A 62 -6.25 3.60 6.36
N ASN A 63 -5.25 4.14 7.07
CA ASN A 63 -3.85 3.70 6.92
C ASN A 63 -3.65 2.23 7.28
N HIS A 64 -4.31 1.76 8.35
CA HIS A 64 -4.26 0.36 8.75
C HIS A 64 -4.89 -0.54 7.69
N HIS A 65 -6.06 -0.18 7.20
CA HIS A 65 -6.77 -0.92 6.16
C HIS A 65 -5.95 -0.94 4.86
N HIS A 66 -5.40 0.20 4.45
CA HIS A 66 -4.50 0.31 3.30
C HIS A 66 -3.29 -0.61 3.43
N ARG A 67 -2.60 -0.60 4.59
CA ARG A 67 -1.48 -1.51 4.87
C ARG A 67 -1.89 -2.97 4.87
N GLN A 68 -3.06 -3.29 5.40
CA GLN A 68 -3.59 -4.65 5.43
C GLN A 68 -3.92 -5.16 4.02
N THR A 69 -4.51 -4.33 3.17
CA THR A 69 -4.77 -4.66 1.76
C THR A 69 -3.45 -4.86 1.01
N LEU A 70 -2.46 -4.00 1.22
CA LEU A 70 -1.11 -4.17 0.67
C LEU A 70 -0.46 -5.49 1.10
N ALA A 71 -0.58 -5.86 2.38
CA ALA A 71 -0.01 -7.10 2.91
C ALA A 71 -0.65 -8.34 2.27
N GLN A 72 -1.98 -8.36 2.16
CA GLN A 72 -2.71 -9.45 1.48
C GLN A 72 -2.31 -9.56 0.01
N LEU A 73 -2.22 -8.42 -0.68
CA LEU A 73 -1.79 -8.38 -2.06
C LEU A 73 -0.35 -8.89 -2.18
N SER A 74 0.57 -8.44 -1.31
CA SER A 74 1.95 -8.91 -1.28
C SER A 74 2.10 -10.40 -0.99
N ASP A 75 1.24 -10.98 -0.16
CA ASP A 75 1.22 -12.42 0.09
C ASP A 75 0.81 -13.20 -1.16
N LEU A 76 -0.27 -12.78 -1.83
CA LEU A 76 -0.72 -13.36 -3.09
C LEU A 76 0.31 -13.19 -4.23
N LEU A 77 1.06 -12.09 -4.22
CA LEU A 77 2.17 -11.86 -5.16
C LEU A 77 3.35 -12.79 -4.92
N GLY A 78 3.55 -13.25 -3.69
CA GLY A 78 4.55 -14.26 -3.34
C GLY A 78 4.25 -15.64 -3.94
N GLN A 79 3.02 -15.86 -4.41
CA GLN A 79 2.59 -17.12 -4.99
C GLN A 79 2.83 -17.12 -6.51
N GLY A 80 3.84 -17.87 -6.95
CA GLY A 80 4.11 -18.10 -8.38
C GLY A 80 4.52 -16.85 -9.16
N ASN A 81 3.90 -16.64 -10.33
CA ASN A 81 4.23 -15.56 -11.27
C ASN A 81 3.39 -14.29 -11.07
N ASN A 82 2.55 -14.25 -10.03
CA ASN A 82 1.66 -13.13 -9.74
C ASN A 82 2.44 -11.81 -9.58
N ARG A 83 3.64 -11.87 -9.01
CA ARG A 83 4.55 -10.72 -8.90
C ARG A 83 4.87 -10.08 -10.24
N GLN A 84 5.09 -10.88 -11.29
CA GLN A 84 5.36 -10.36 -12.63
C GLN A 84 4.10 -9.83 -13.30
N ALA A 85 2.97 -10.54 -13.18
CA ALA A 85 1.69 -10.12 -13.74
C ALA A 85 1.28 -8.74 -13.22
N VAL A 86 1.34 -8.55 -11.90
CA VAL A 86 0.98 -7.29 -11.26
C VAL A 86 2.01 -6.20 -11.53
N SER A 87 3.31 -6.51 -11.47
CA SER A 87 4.34 -5.51 -11.80
C SER A 87 4.21 -5.01 -13.23
N ASP A 88 3.90 -5.89 -14.19
CA ASP A 88 3.71 -5.52 -15.59
C ASP A 88 2.41 -4.72 -15.78
N TYR A 89 1.30 -5.16 -15.17
CA TYR A 89 0.04 -4.43 -15.20
C TYR A 89 0.16 -3.01 -14.64
N ILE A 90 0.79 -2.84 -13.47
CA ILE A 90 1.02 -1.53 -12.85
C ILE A 90 1.87 -0.66 -13.77
N ARG A 91 2.89 -1.26 -14.42
CA ARG A 91 3.76 -0.54 -15.33
C ARG A 91 3.02 -0.09 -16.59
N GLN A 92 2.14 -0.92 -17.13
CA GLN A 92 1.36 -0.61 -18.33
C GLN A 92 0.23 0.39 -18.07
N HIS A 93 -0.52 0.23 -16.97
CA HIS A 93 -1.66 1.09 -16.64
C HIS A 93 -1.27 2.38 -15.93
N TYR A 94 -0.27 2.34 -15.04
CA TYR A 94 0.08 3.45 -14.16
C TYR A 94 1.49 4.00 -14.40
N GLY A 95 2.32 3.33 -15.22
CA GLY A 95 3.70 3.75 -15.44
C GLY A 95 4.62 3.55 -14.23
N GLN A 96 4.18 2.81 -13.21
CA GLN A 96 4.90 2.61 -11.96
C GLN A 96 5.18 1.12 -11.73
N THR A 97 6.11 0.80 -10.83
CA THR A 97 6.40 -0.59 -10.41
C THR A 97 6.28 -0.78 -8.90
N ALA A 98 6.02 0.30 -8.17
CA ALA A 98 5.91 0.29 -6.72
C ALA A 98 4.44 0.13 -6.31
N LEU A 99 4.12 -1.00 -5.68
CA LEU A 99 2.80 -1.22 -5.07
C LEU A 99 2.42 -0.16 -4.04
N HIS A 100 3.41 0.40 -3.32
CA HIS A 100 3.17 1.44 -2.32
C HIS A 100 2.73 2.78 -2.94
N ALA A 101 2.92 2.98 -4.24
CA ALA A 101 2.61 4.24 -4.92
C ALA A 101 1.17 4.24 -5.46
N LEU A 102 0.46 3.12 -5.32
CA LEU A 102 -0.89 2.93 -5.78
C LEU A 102 -1.91 3.44 -4.75
N SER A 103 -2.95 4.09 -5.25
CA SER A 103 -4.11 4.47 -4.44
C SER A 103 -4.89 3.24 -3.97
N GLN A 104 -5.67 3.39 -2.89
CA GLN A 104 -6.47 2.30 -2.31
C GLN A 104 -7.38 1.61 -3.33
N THR A 105 -8.06 2.38 -4.18
CA THR A 105 -8.93 1.84 -5.25
C THR A 105 -8.16 0.97 -6.26
N GLN A 106 -6.90 1.33 -6.55
CA GLN A 106 -6.06 0.56 -7.47
C GLN A 106 -5.62 -0.75 -6.81
N LEU A 107 -5.29 -0.72 -5.52
CA LEU A 107 -4.97 -1.92 -4.76
C LEU A 107 -6.14 -2.90 -4.72
N GLU A 108 -7.35 -2.42 -4.44
CA GLU A 108 -8.55 -3.25 -4.47
C GLU A 108 -8.83 -3.81 -5.86
N THR A 109 -8.68 -2.99 -6.91
CA THR A 109 -8.84 -3.43 -8.30
C THR A 109 -7.86 -4.55 -8.65
N ILE A 110 -6.58 -4.40 -8.30
CA ILE A 110 -5.56 -5.42 -8.55
C ILE A 110 -5.84 -6.68 -7.73
N LEU A 111 -6.24 -6.55 -6.46
CA LEU A 111 -6.58 -7.68 -5.59
C LEU A 111 -7.77 -8.46 -6.14
N HIS A 112 -8.78 -7.76 -6.68
CA HIS A 112 -9.91 -8.38 -7.37
C HIS A 112 -9.46 -9.08 -8.65
N LEU A 113 -8.73 -8.39 -9.54
CA LEU A 113 -8.19 -8.97 -10.78
C LEU A 113 -7.32 -10.20 -10.51
N LEU A 114 -6.55 -10.20 -9.42
CA LEU A 114 -5.70 -11.31 -9.01
C LEU A 114 -6.51 -12.50 -8.50
N GLN A 115 -7.55 -12.24 -7.70
CA GLN A 115 -8.49 -13.29 -7.28
C GLN A 115 -9.25 -13.90 -8.46
N HIS A 116 -9.59 -13.11 -9.47
CA HIS A 116 -10.26 -13.59 -10.69
C HIS A 116 -9.29 -14.17 -11.73
N GLY A 117 -7.97 -14.13 -11.48
CA GLY A 117 -6.95 -14.59 -12.43
C GLY A 117 -6.90 -13.80 -13.74
N GLN A 118 -7.42 -12.57 -13.76
CA GLN A 118 -7.49 -11.71 -14.95
C GLN A 118 -6.20 -10.93 -15.23
N LEU A 119 -5.24 -10.95 -14.31
CA LEU A 119 -3.89 -10.47 -14.56
C LEU A 119 -3.18 -11.44 -15.50
N SER A 120 -3.49 -11.28 -16.78
CA SER A 120 -2.88 -12.04 -17.87
C SER A 120 -1.39 -11.77 -17.85
N ILE A 121 -0.60 -12.76 -17.44
CA ILE A 121 0.85 -12.76 -17.63
C ILE A 121 1.03 -12.93 -19.13
N PRO A 122 1.47 -11.92 -19.90
CA PRO A 122 2.04 -12.22 -21.20
C PRO A 122 3.20 -13.16 -20.92
N GLN A 123 3.02 -14.41 -21.37
CA GLN A 123 3.99 -15.49 -21.26
C GLN A 123 5.37 -14.88 -21.47
N PRO A 124 6.35 -15.08 -20.55
CA PRO A 124 7.63 -14.41 -20.64
C PRO A 124 8.08 -14.59 -22.06
N GLN A 125 8.11 -13.47 -22.80
CA GLN A 125 8.63 -13.45 -24.14
C GLN A 125 10.08 -13.80 -23.87
N GLN A 126 10.36 -15.12 -23.95
CA GLN A 126 11.68 -15.66 -24.16
C GLN A 126 12.27 -14.62 -25.07
N ARG A 127 13.25 -13.86 -24.57
CA ARG A 127 14.12 -13.13 -25.47
C ARG A 127 14.63 -14.24 -26.36
N ARG A 128 13.93 -14.47 -27.47
CA ARG A 128 14.42 -15.15 -28.64
C ARG A 128 15.65 -14.33 -28.89
N ARG A 129 16.78 -14.84 -28.38
CA ARG A 129 18.09 -14.35 -28.79
C ARG A 129 17.94 -14.30 -30.30
N PRO A 130 18.07 -13.12 -30.93
CA PRO A 130 18.10 -13.09 -32.37
C PRO A 130 19.30 -13.99 -32.72
N CYS A 131 19.01 -15.19 -33.23
CA CYS A 131 20.01 -15.97 -33.93
C CYS A 131 20.44 -15.09 -35.09
N ALA A 132 21.55 -14.38 -34.91
CA ALA A 132 22.06 -13.44 -35.90
C ALA A 132 23.59 -13.29 -35.76
N ARG A 133 24.30 -14.43 -35.83
CA ARG A 133 25.57 -14.54 -36.57
C ARG A 133 25.97 -16.01 -36.67
N CYS A 134 25.66 -16.65 -37.80
CA CYS A 134 26.60 -16.85 -38.92
C CYS A 134 27.66 -17.93 -38.64
N CYS A 135 27.30 -19.19 -38.85
CA CYS A 135 28.22 -20.18 -39.43
C CYS A 135 27.49 -20.80 -40.63
N GLN A 136 27.83 -20.35 -41.83
CA GLN A 136 27.29 -20.87 -43.09
C GLN A 136 27.67 -22.35 -43.27
N PRO A 137 26.87 -23.17 -43.98
CA PRO A 137 27.36 -24.34 -44.66
C PRO A 137 27.93 -23.91 -46.02
N SER A 138 29.22 -23.56 -46.08
CA SER A 138 29.91 -23.40 -47.36
C SER A 138 30.36 -24.76 -47.87
N ILE A 139 29.48 -25.42 -48.60
CA ILE A 139 29.85 -26.46 -49.55
C ILE A 139 30.61 -25.77 -50.68
N ILE A 140 31.95 -25.82 -50.66
CA ILE A 140 32.77 -25.59 -51.84
C ILE A 140 33.73 -26.77 -52.00
N ARG A 141 33.32 -27.62 -52.94
CA ARG A 141 34.08 -28.60 -53.72
C ARG A 141 35.44 -28.03 -54.16
N SER A 142 36.53 -28.64 -53.73
CA SER A 142 37.81 -28.55 -54.45
C SER A 142 38.56 -29.87 -54.38
N ILE A 143 38.70 -30.48 -55.55
CA ILE A 143 39.50 -31.67 -55.84
C ILE A 143 40.96 -31.20 -55.96
N SER A 144 41.86 -31.78 -55.18
CA SER A 144 43.30 -31.79 -55.45
C SER A 144 43.97 -32.84 -54.57
N TRP A 145 44.17 -34.05 -55.07
CA TRP A 145 45.42 -34.62 -55.61
C TRP A 145 45.12 -36.04 -56.11
#